data_AF-A0A2W0B3W7-F1
#
_entry.id   AF-A0A2W0B3W7-F1
#
_cell.length_a   1.000
_cell.length_b   1.000
_cell.length_c   1.000
_cell.angle_alpha   90.00
_cell.angle_beta   90.00
_cell.angle_gamma   90.00
#
_symmetry.space_group_name_H-M   'P 1'
#
loop_
_entity.id
_entity.type
_entity.pdbx_description
1 polymer ?
#
loop_
_entity_poly.entity_id
_entity_poly.type
_entity_poly.pdbx_seq_one_letter_code
_entity_poly.pdbx_strand_id
1 'polypeptide(L)'
;MPPTVQVGTILVEDRPLIAQVLGLESEPYSGNWSVVKALDSFALDRKIHAAGWNFFFMAAEAKVMFFGALGAKKIQNALKRILVKVRHQNFNSLEVTGIVAKRFLGVPYTTVSAHSRHIPTELLFWMAPRHGGRSSATQSGPEVERVLRSGE
;
A
#
# COMPACT_ATOMS: atom_id res chain seq x y z
N MET A 1 20.09 -7.93 1.53
CA MET A 1 19.35 -9.14 1.97
C MET A 1 17.86 -8.86 1.82
N PRO A 2 17.01 -9.85 1.48
CA PRO A 2 15.57 -9.64 1.51
C PRO A 2 15.10 -9.32 2.94
N PRO A 3 14.06 -8.48 3.11
CA PRO A 3 13.52 -8.15 4.42
C PRO A 3 13.13 -9.41 5.20
N THR A 4 13.35 -9.40 6.52
CA THR A 4 12.89 -10.50 7.38
C THR A 4 11.37 -10.44 7.50
N VAL A 5 10.71 -11.55 7.16
CA VAL A 5 9.25 -11.68 7.23
C VAL A 5 8.88 -12.61 8.38
N GLN A 6 7.97 -12.12 9.21
CA GLN A 6 7.38 -12.83 10.34
C GLN A 6 5.86 -12.63 10.37
N VAL A 7 5.18 -13.28 11.32
CA VAL A 7 3.76 -13.02 11.58
C VAL A 7 3.60 -11.57 12.02
N GLY A 8 2.58 -10.89 11.50
CA GLY A 8 2.35 -9.45 11.68
C GLY A 8 3.15 -8.57 10.71
N THR A 9 4.01 -9.14 9.85
CA THR A 9 4.65 -8.36 8.77
C THR A 9 3.60 -7.90 7.76
N ILE A 10 3.63 -6.61 7.43
CA ILE A 10 2.71 -5.99 6.48
C ILE A 10 3.47 -5.62 5.21
N LEU A 11 2.94 -6.09 4.10
CA LEU A 11 3.34 -5.66 2.77
C LEU A 11 2.32 -4.64 2.29
N VAL A 12 2.81 -3.60 1.62
CA VAL A 12 1.99 -2.59 0.97
C VAL A 12 2.36 -2.58 -0.50
N GLU A 13 1.36 -2.49 -1.37
CA GLU A 13 1.58 -2.23 -2.79
C GLU A 13 2.20 -0.84 -2.87
N ASP A 14 3.43 -0.77 -3.37
CA ASP A 14 4.23 0.44 -3.57
C ASP A 14 3.63 1.29 -4.69
N ARG A 15 2.43 1.81 -4.42
CA ARG A 15 1.96 3.04 -5.02
C ARG A 15 2.62 4.15 -4.19
N PRO A 16 3.52 4.95 -4.79
CA PRO A 16 4.41 5.86 -4.06
C PRO A 16 3.68 6.77 -3.08
N LEU A 17 2.40 7.06 -3.31
CA LEU A 17 1.61 7.91 -2.44
C LEU A 17 1.25 7.32 -1.07
N ILE A 18 1.01 6.02 -0.89
CA ILE A 18 0.56 5.50 0.43
C ILE A 18 1.70 5.56 1.45
N ALA A 19 2.86 5.01 1.09
CA ALA A 19 4.03 5.02 1.96
C ALA A 19 4.53 6.44 2.23
N GLN A 20 4.52 7.33 1.21
CA GLN A 20 4.94 8.72 1.39
C GLN A 20 3.96 9.54 2.23
N VAL A 21 2.65 9.45 1.97
CA VAL A 21 1.63 10.21 2.75
C VAL A 21 1.58 9.77 4.20
N LEU A 22 1.77 8.47 4.47
CA LEU A 22 1.76 7.93 5.83
C LEU A 22 3.14 7.97 6.51
N GLY A 23 4.18 8.48 5.84
CA GLY A 23 5.56 8.51 6.35
C GLY A 23 6.03 7.12 6.81
N LEU A 24 5.76 6.10 5.98
CA LEU A 24 6.14 4.71 6.26
C LEU A 24 7.54 4.47 5.72
N GLU A 25 8.45 4.04 6.58
CA GLU A 25 9.68 3.42 6.12
C GLU A 25 9.34 2.05 5.52
N SER A 26 9.77 1.79 4.29
CA SER A 26 9.50 0.53 3.62
C SER A 26 10.73 0.02 2.87
N GLU A 27 10.84 -1.30 2.72
CA GLU A 27 11.87 -1.94 1.88
C GLU A 27 11.24 -2.66 0.70
N PRO A 28 11.83 -2.55 -0.50
CA PRO A 28 11.40 -3.33 -1.65
C PRO A 28 11.42 -4.84 -1.35
N TYR A 29 10.37 -5.54 -1.76
CA TYR A 29 10.22 -6.97 -1.49
C TYR A 29 9.99 -7.82 -2.74
N SER A 30 9.01 -7.45 -3.57
CA SER A 30 8.69 -8.20 -4.80
C SER A 30 7.86 -7.38 -5.78
N GLY A 31 8.44 -7.00 -6.92
CA GLY A 31 7.75 -6.13 -7.87
C GLY A 31 7.37 -4.82 -7.20
N ASN A 32 6.12 -4.39 -7.34
CA ASN A 32 5.58 -3.19 -6.69
C ASN A 32 5.12 -3.45 -5.25
N TRP A 33 5.77 -4.35 -4.51
CA TRP A 33 5.41 -4.63 -3.12
C TRP A 33 6.60 -4.37 -2.23
N SER A 34 6.35 -3.65 -1.15
CA SER A 34 7.34 -3.27 -0.15
C SER A 34 6.88 -3.70 1.24
N VAL A 35 7.83 -4.11 2.08
CA VAL A 35 7.58 -4.45 3.49
C VAL A 35 7.65 -3.16 4.31
N VAL A 36 6.64 -2.89 5.12
CA VAL A 36 6.65 -1.76 6.06
C VAL A 36 7.57 -2.10 7.22
N LYS A 37 8.55 -1.23 7.48
CA LYS A 37 9.48 -1.37 8.61
C LYS A 37 8.86 -0.87 9.90
N ALA A 38 9.28 -1.50 11.00
CA ALA A 38 9.17 -0.98 12.36
C ALA A 38 7.74 -0.60 12.82
N LEU A 39 6.71 -1.07 12.12
CA LEU A 39 5.32 -0.88 12.47
C LEU A 39 4.63 -2.24 12.44
N ASP A 40 4.07 -2.63 13.58
CA ASP A 40 3.10 -3.71 13.61
C ASP A 40 1.74 -3.25 13.07
N SER A 41 0.80 -4.19 12.95
CA SER A 41 -0.57 -3.95 12.47
C SER A 41 -1.28 -2.83 13.22
N PHE A 42 -1.11 -2.74 14.54
CA PHE A 42 -1.76 -1.72 15.36
C PHE A 42 -1.13 -0.34 15.17
N ALA A 43 0.19 -0.27 15.08
CA ALA A 43 0.90 0.98 14.83
C ALA A 43 0.57 1.53 13.43
N LEU A 44 0.49 0.65 12.42
CA LEU A 44 0.06 1.03 11.08
C LEU A 44 -1.41 1.47 11.07
N ASP A 45 -2.29 0.71 11.72
CA ASP A 45 -3.73 1.04 11.82
C ASP A 45 -3.97 2.42 12.46
N ARG A 46 -3.24 2.76 13.53
CA ARG A 46 -3.30 4.10 14.15
C ARG A 46 -2.86 5.21 13.20
N LYS A 47 -1.80 5.00 12.42
CA LYS A 47 -1.35 5.98 11.42
C LYS A 47 -2.39 6.17 10.32
N ILE A 48 -2.98 5.08 9.84
CA ILE A 48 -4.03 5.09 8.81
C ILE A 48 -5.27 5.82 9.35
N HIS A 49 -5.71 5.52 10.57
CA HIS A 49 -6.82 6.22 11.22
C HIS A 49 -6.53 7.70 11.47
N ALA A 50 -5.30 8.06 11.88
CA ALA A 50 -4.89 9.45 12.03
C ALA A 50 -4.92 10.24 10.70
N ALA A 51 -4.73 9.56 9.57
CA ALA A 51 -4.91 10.11 8.23
C ALA A 51 -6.38 10.14 7.77
N GLY A 52 -7.34 9.73 8.62
CA GLY A 52 -8.76 9.64 8.31
C GLY A 52 -9.14 8.45 7.42
N TRP A 53 -8.24 7.45 7.31
CA TRP A 53 -8.43 6.26 6.48
C TRP A 53 -8.76 5.05 7.36
N ASN A 54 -9.23 3.95 6.74
CA ASN A 54 -9.54 2.70 7.44
C ASN A 54 -8.61 1.57 6.96
N PHE A 55 -8.24 0.65 7.85
CA PHE A 55 -7.42 -0.51 7.51
C PHE A 55 -8.18 -1.81 7.79
N PHE A 56 -8.89 -2.31 6.79
CA PHE A 56 -9.80 -3.45 6.97
C PHE A 56 -9.38 -4.69 6.17
N PHE A 57 -9.84 -5.85 6.62
CA PHE A 57 -9.67 -7.13 5.93
C PHE A 57 -10.65 -7.26 4.77
N MET A 58 -10.16 -7.63 3.59
CA MET A 58 -11.00 -7.70 2.38
C MET A 58 -11.47 -9.12 2.01
N ALA A 59 -10.85 -10.20 2.52
CA ALA A 59 -11.16 -11.54 2.04
C ALA A 59 -10.79 -12.66 3.03
N ALA A 60 -11.08 -13.90 2.61
CA ALA A 60 -10.63 -15.13 3.25
C ALA A 60 -9.09 -15.28 3.19
N GLU A 61 -8.53 -15.86 4.25
CA GLU A 61 -7.10 -16.12 4.41
C GLU A 61 -6.50 -16.87 3.21
N ALA A 62 -5.49 -16.29 2.56
CA ALA A 62 -4.75 -16.96 1.50
C ALA A 62 -3.63 -17.82 2.11
N LYS A 63 -3.55 -19.09 1.68
CA LYS A 63 -2.58 -20.06 2.20
C LYS A 63 -1.71 -20.65 1.10
N VAL A 64 -0.43 -20.83 1.40
CA VAL A 64 0.53 -21.58 0.58
C VAL A 64 1.34 -22.52 1.47
N MET A 65 1.47 -23.76 1.00
CA MET A 65 2.28 -24.80 1.63
C MET A 65 3.58 -25.01 0.85
N PHE A 66 4.66 -25.34 1.56
CA PHE A 66 5.89 -25.88 1.01
C PHE A 66 6.50 -26.96 1.90
N PHE A 67 7.28 -27.87 1.32
CA PHE A 67 7.95 -28.96 2.05
C PHE A 67 9.38 -28.60 2.52
N GLY A 68 9.86 -29.34 3.52
CA GLY A 68 11.21 -29.25 4.06
C GLY A 68 11.38 -28.14 5.11
N ALA A 69 12.64 -27.91 5.50
CA ALA A 69 12.99 -26.94 6.54
C ALA A 69 12.52 -25.52 6.22
N LEU A 70 12.18 -24.78 7.28
CA LEU A 70 11.83 -23.37 7.24
C LEU A 70 13.04 -22.54 6.80
N GLY A 71 12.80 -21.51 6.01
CA GLY A 71 13.86 -20.61 5.56
C GLY A 71 13.31 -19.39 4.86
N ALA A 72 14.00 -18.25 5.02
CA ALA A 72 13.56 -16.95 4.52
C ALA A 72 13.22 -16.97 3.02
N LYS A 73 14.05 -17.63 2.19
CA LYS A 73 13.80 -17.76 0.74
C LYS A 73 12.51 -18.53 0.41
N LYS A 74 12.18 -19.57 1.19
CA LYS A 74 10.94 -20.34 0.98
C LYS A 74 9.71 -19.55 1.42
N ILE A 75 9.81 -18.81 2.53
CA ILE A 75 8.77 -17.88 2.98
C ILE A 75 8.55 -16.81 1.91
N GLN A 76 9.62 -16.25 1.36
CA GLN A 76 9.53 -15.26 0.28
C GLN A 76 8.84 -15.80 -0.95
N ASN A 77 9.21 -17.00 -1.40
CA ASN A 77 8.55 -17.65 -2.53
C ASN A 77 7.07 -17.97 -2.23
N ALA A 78 6.75 -18.39 -1.00
CA ALA A 78 5.37 -18.63 -0.59
C ALA A 78 4.53 -17.34 -0.64
N LEU A 79 5.07 -16.22 -0.15
CA LEU A 79 4.39 -14.93 -0.21
C LEU A 79 4.23 -14.42 -1.64
N LYS A 80 5.23 -14.56 -2.51
CA LYS A 80 5.08 -14.26 -3.94
C LYS A 80 3.93 -15.04 -4.57
N ARG A 81 3.80 -16.33 -4.24
CA ARG A 81 2.67 -17.17 -4.68
C ARG A 81 1.35 -16.69 -4.11
N ILE A 82 1.30 -16.23 -2.85
CA ILE A 82 0.10 -15.64 -2.27
C ILE A 82 -0.28 -14.36 -3.03
N LEU A 83 0.65 -13.44 -3.25
CA LEU A 83 0.39 -12.19 -4.01
C LEU A 83 -0.21 -12.48 -5.38
N VAL A 84 0.32 -13.46 -6.11
CA VAL A 84 -0.23 -13.90 -7.39
C VAL A 84 -1.66 -14.47 -7.24
N LYS A 85 -1.93 -15.27 -6.19
CA LYS A 85 -3.26 -15.83 -5.93
C LYS A 85 -4.31 -14.76 -5.64
N VAL A 86 -3.97 -13.75 -4.83
CA VAL A 86 -4.93 -12.74 -4.39
C VAL A 86 -5.03 -11.53 -5.32
N ARG A 87 -4.20 -11.43 -6.37
CA ARG A 87 -4.09 -10.28 -7.28
C ARG A 87 -5.42 -9.72 -7.82
N HIS A 88 -6.42 -10.58 -7.99
CA HIS A 88 -7.74 -10.20 -8.54
C HIS A 88 -8.65 -9.50 -7.54
N GLN A 89 -8.28 -9.44 -6.25
CA GLN A 89 -9.10 -8.89 -5.17
C GLN A 89 -8.96 -7.37 -5.00
N ASN A 90 -8.20 -6.67 -5.85
CA ASN A 90 -7.99 -5.21 -5.80
C ASN A 90 -7.58 -4.67 -4.41
N PHE A 91 -6.71 -5.41 -3.72
CA PHE A 91 -6.17 -5.05 -2.40
C PHE A 91 -4.83 -4.32 -2.56
N ASN A 92 -4.48 -3.45 -1.61
CA ASN A 92 -3.21 -2.69 -1.63
C ASN A 92 -2.34 -2.97 -0.40
N SER A 93 -2.75 -3.87 0.48
CA SER A 93 -1.95 -4.31 1.62
C SER A 93 -2.15 -5.79 1.92
N LEU A 94 -1.10 -6.48 2.34
CA LEU A 94 -1.14 -7.89 2.71
C LEU A 94 -0.47 -8.07 4.06
N GLU A 95 -1.16 -8.65 5.03
CA GLU A 95 -0.58 -8.96 6.33
C GLU A 95 -0.32 -10.45 6.45
N VAL A 96 0.88 -10.82 6.90
CA VAL A 96 1.21 -12.21 7.22
C VAL A 96 0.57 -12.60 8.54
N THR A 97 -0.38 -13.54 8.51
CA THR A 97 -1.16 -13.98 9.68
C THR A 97 -0.63 -15.27 10.28
N GLY A 98 0.15 -16.06 9.53
CA GLY A 98 0.67 -17.31 10.04
C GLY A 98 1.88 -17.85 9.27
N ILE A 99 2.83 -18.40 10.03
CA ILE A 99 3.94 -19.21 9.51
C ILE A 99 4.03 -20.44 10.42
N VAL A 100 3.44 -21.55 9.99
CA VAL A 100 3.26 -22.74 10.84
C VAL A 100 3.99 -23.92 10.23
N ALA A 101 5.03 -24.40 10.92
CA ALA A 101 5.71 -25.64 10.60
C ALA A 101 4.92 -26.84 11.18
N LYS A 102 4.72 -27.87 10.36
CA LYS A 102 3.97 -29.08 10.68
C LYS A 102 4.67 -30.32 10.11
N ARG A 103 4.22 -31.50 10.52
CA ARG A 103 4.66 -32.79 9.97
C ARG A 103 3.44 -33.67 9.69
N PHE A 104 3.48 -34.40 8.58
CA PHE A 104 2.49 -35.44 8.28
C PHE A 104 3.24 -36.67 7.78
N LEU A 105 3.00 -37.82 8.41
CA LEU A 105 3.70 -39.09 8.12
C LEU A 105 5.23 -38.93 8.08
N GLY A 106 5.78 -38.19 9.03
CA GLY A 106 7.23 -37.94 9.13
C GLY A 106 7.77 -36.83 8.22
N VAL A 107 7.02 -36.41 7.20
CA VAL A 107 7.44 -35.38 6.23
C VAL A 107 7.17 -33.97 6.77
N PRO A 108 8.20 -33.11 6.91
CA PRO A 108 8.01 -31.72 7.34
C PRO A 108 7.46 -30.83 6.22
N TYR A 109 6.50 -29.99 6.56
CA TYR A 109 5.97 -28.94 5.68
C TYR A 109 5.68 -27.68 6.49
N THR A 110 5.64 -26.53 5.82
CA THR A 110 5.27 -25.26 6.41
C THR A 110 4.09 -24.67 5.64
N THR A 111 3.13 -24.10 6.37
CA THR A 111 2.05 -23.30 5.79
C THR A 111 2.30 -21.84 6.13
N VAL A 112 2.34 -21.01 5.09
CA VAL A 112 2.32 -19.56 5.21
C VAL A 112 0.92 -19.09 4.88
N SER A 113 0.37 -18.23 5.74
CA SER A 113 -0.94 -17.64 5.56
C SER A 113 -0.88 -16.11 5.68
N ALA A 114 -1.74 -15.46 4.90
CA ALA A 114 -1.81 -14.01 4.87
C ALA A 114 -3.22 -13.53 4.52
N HIS A 115 -3.55 -12.33 5.00
CA HIS A 115 -4.81 -11.65 4.74
C HIS A 115 -4.61 -10.45 3.83
N SER A 116 -5.44 -10.35 2.79
CA SER A 116 -5.56 -9.12 2.01
C SER A 116 -6.28 -8.05 2.84
N ARG A 117 -5.72 -6.85 2.80
CA ARG A 117 -6.21 -5.64 3.44
C ARG A 117 -6.27 -4.51 2.42
N HIS A 118 -7.14 -3.56 2.66
CA HIS A 118 -7.28 -2.40 1.80
C HIS A 118 -7.29 -1.11 2.58
N ILE A 119 -6.57 -0.14 2.01
CA ILE A 119 -6.43 1.23 2.49
C ILE A 119 -7.17 2.11 1.49
N PRO A 120 -8.37 2.62 1.82
CA PRO A 120 -9.12 3.52 0.94
C PRO A 120 -8.27 4.73 0.58
N THR A 121 -7.94 4.84 -0.70
CA THR A 121 -7.04 5.89 -1.23
C THR A 121 -7.83 7.04 -1.87
N GLU A 122 -9.16 7.01 -1.86
CA GLU A 122 -10.05 8.06 -2.39
C GLU A 122 -9.74 9.45 -1.80
N LEU A 123 -9.24 9.49 -0.56
CA LEU A 123 -8.85 10.71 0.15
C LEU A 123 -7.46 11.25 -0.27
N LEU A 124 -6.68 10.48 -1.03
CA LEU A 124 -5.38 10.92 -1.53
C LEU A 124 -5.52 12.04 -2.58
N PHE A 125 -6.63 12.06 -3.32
CA PHE A 125 -6.90 13.02 -4.37
C PHE A 125 -7.15 14.44 -3.84
N TRP A 126 -7.62 14.60 -2.59
CA TRP A 126 -7.77 15.93 -1.97
C TRP A 126 -6.51 16.41 -1.24
N MET A 127 -5.63 15.50 -0.81
CA MET A 127 -4.40 15.82 -0.08
C MET A 127 -3.20 16.12 -0.98
N ALA A 128 -3.24 15.73 -2.26
CA ALA A 128 -2.19 16.08 -3.20
C ALA A 128 -2.15 17.61 -3.37
N PRO A 129 -0.97 18.26 -3.26
CA PRO A 129 -0.84 19.66 -3.61
C PRO A 129 -1.35 19.82 -5.04
N ARG A 130 -2.45 20.55 -5.22
CA ARG A 130 -2.86 21.00 -6.55
C ARG A 130 -1.71 21.88 -6.99
N HIS A 131 -0.83 21.37 -7.86
CA HIS A 131 0.18 22.19 -8.49
C HIS A 131 -0.56 23.33 -9.17
N GLY A 132 -0.51 24.50 -8.52
CA GLY A 132 -1.18 25.70 -8.97
C GLY A 132 -0.70 26.00 -10.38
N GLY A 133 -1.63 25.91 -11.33
CA GLY A 133 -1.41 26.42 -12.67
C GLY A 133 -1.04 27.89 -12.56
N ARG A 134 0.25 28.19 -12.73
CA ARG A 134 0.72 29.54 -12.95
C ARG A 134 0.24 29.95 -14.34
N SER A 135 -0.98 30.49 -14.42
CA SER A 135 -1.38 31.28 -15.58
C SER A 135 -0.55 32.56 -15.56
N SER A 136 0.57 32.55 -16.29
CA SER A 136 1.20 33.78 -16.74
C SER A 136 0.31 34.37 -17.84
N ALA A 137 -0.66 35.18 -17.43
CA ALA A 137 -1.30 36.12 -18.34
C ALA A 137 -0.33 37.26 -18.61
N THR A 138 0.46 37.13 -19.67
CA THR A 138 1.07 38.26 -20.36
C THR A 138 0.61 38.22 -21.80
N GLN A 139 -0.44 38.98 -22.11
CA GLN A 139 -0.54 39.63 -23.42
C GLN A 139 -1.38 40.89 -23.31
N SER A 140 -0.66 42.02 -23.33
CA SER A 140 -0.97 43.28 -24.03
C SER A 140 -2.42 43.79 -24.07
N GLY A 141 -2.62 45.01 -23.53
CA GLY A 141 -3.72 45.92 -23.94
C GLY A 141 -3.65 46.31 -25.43
N PRO A 142 -4.61 47.08 -25.96
CA PRO A 142 -5.12 48.35 -25.41
C PRO A 142 -6.66 48.27 -25.21
N GLU A 143 -7.47 49.26 -24.85
CA GLU A 143 -7.44 50.71 -24.85
C GLU A 143 -8.58 51.19 -23.91
N VAL A 144 -8.51 52.46 -23.53
CA VAL A 144 -9.25 53.23 -22.53
C VAL A 144 -10.75 53.01 -22.31
N GLU A 145 -11.10 53.25 -21.05
CA GLU A 145 -12.41 53.22 -20.40
C GLU A 145 -13.38 54.32 -20.86
N ARG A 146 -14.63 53.90 -21.05
CA ARG A 146 -15.88 54.50 -20.52
C ARG A 146 -16.54 55.71 -21.21
N VAL A 147 -17.84 55.45 -21.47
CA VAL A 147 -19.04 56.27 -21.21
C VAL A 147 -19.60 57.08 -22.37
N LEU A 148 -20.64 56.48 -22.96
CA LEU A 148 -21.78 57.15 -23.57
C LEU A 148 -22.70 57.72 -22.48
N ARG A 149 -23.01 59.03 -22.58
CA ARG A 149 -24.14 59.85 -22.06
C ARG A 149 -23.58 61.22 -21.71
N SER A 150 -24.14 62.39 -22.00
CA SER A 150 -25.33 62.87 -22.73
C SER A 150 -25.25 64.41 -22.61
N GLY A 151 -25.62 65.18 -23.62
CA GLY A 151 -25.92 66.61 -23.44
C GLY A 151 -25.45 67.54 -24.55
N GLU A 152 -26.42 67.91 -25.40
CA GLU A 152 -26.61 69.17 -26.16
C GLU A 152 -25.52 69.70 -27.10
#